data_AF-A0A1Q4BIA9-F1
#
_entry.id   AF-A0A1Q4BIA9-F1
#
_cell.length_a   1.000
_cell.length_b   1.000
_cell.length_c   1.000
_cell.angle_alpha   90.00
_cell.angle_beta   90.00
_cell.angle_gamma   90.00
#
_symmetry.space_group_name_H-M   'P 1'
#
loop_
_entity.id
_entity.type
_entity.pdbx_description
1 polymer ?
#
loop_
_entity_poly.entity_id
_entity_poly.type
_entity_poly.pdbx_seq_one_letter_code
_entity_poly.pdbx_strand_id
1 'polypeptide(L)'
;MRMIGALVILVVSAAPALAFTCRTDKLGTTRCSDNTTYRTNKLGVTRDNRGNTWRTDKLGTTRSSDGTTYRTNKLGVTRDNRGNTWRTDKLGTTRGSNGITCRTNKLGTTRCN
;
A
#
# COMPACT_ATOMS: atom_id res chain seq x y z
N MET A 1 37.08 24.65 37.53
CA MET A 1 36.43 25.43 36.43
C MET A 1 35.13 24.73 36.08
N ARG A 2 33.98 25.38 36.30
CA ARG A 2 32.64 24.83 36.01
C ARG A 2 32.31 25.16 34.55
N MET A 3 32.35 24.17 33.65
CA MET A 3 31.86 24.36 32.28
C MET A 3 30.36 24.12 32.25
N ILE A 4 29.63 25.21 32.03
CA ILE A 4 28.18 25.25 31.79
C ILE A 4 27.96 24.70 30.38
N GLY A 5 27.44 23.49 30.27
CA GLY A 5 27.08 22.88 28.98
C GLY A 5 25.76 23.43 28.48
N ALA A 6 25.79 24.21 27.39
CA ALA A 6 24.61 24.74 26.73
C ALA A 6 23.75 23.60 26.14
N LEU A 7 22.50 23.52 26.59
CA LEU A 7 21.51 22.58 26.06
C LEU A 7 20.96 23.12 24.74
N VAL A 8 21.43 22.57 23.62
CA VAL A 8 20.88 22.88 22.28
C VAL A 8 19.54 22.13 22.14
N ILE A 9 18.43 22.86 22.17
CA ILE A 9 17.10 22.33 21.90
C ILE A 9 16.97 22.18 20.37
N LEU A 10 17.11 20.95 19.89
CA LEU A 10 16.90 20.59 18.50
C LEU A 10 15.39 20.52 18.22
N VAL A 11 14.83 21.59 17.64
CA VAL A 11 13.44 21.60 17.17
C VAL A 11 13.37 20.76 15.89
N VAL A 12 12.95 19.51 16.01
CA VAL A 12 12.69 18.63 14.87
C VAL A 12 11.33 18.99 14.27
N SER A 13 11.34 19.67 13.12
CA SER A 13 10.13 19.91 12.33
C SER A 13 9.68 18.60 11.66
N ALA A 14 8.56 18.04 12.13
CA ALA A 14 7.95 16.87 11.52
C ALA A 14 7.20 17.28 10.25
N ALA A 15 7.71 16.86 9.08
CA ALA A 15 7.01 17.05 7.81
C ALA A 15 5.66 16.27 7.83
N PRO A 16 4.55 16.87 7.35
CA PRO A 16 3.26 16.18 7.34
C PRO A 16 3.34 14.99 6.38
N ALA A 17 2.97 13.80 6.87
CA ALA A 17 2.73 12.66 6.01
C ALA A 17 1.55 12.99 5.09
N LEU A 18 1.70 12.85 3.77
CA LEU A 18 0.55 12.91 2.86
C LEU A 18 -0.41 11.78 3.25
N ALA A 19 -1.50 12.13 3.93
CA ALA A 19 -2.52 11.18 4.36
C ALA A 19 -3.32 10.74 3.12
N PHE A 20 -3.02 9.55 2.60
CA PHE A 20 -3.86 8.90 1.60
C PHE A 20 -5.06 8.29 2.31
N THR A 21 -6.26 8.79 2.03
CA THR A 21 -7.50 8.35 2.69
C THR A 21 -8.49 7.90 1.64
N CYS A 22 -9.13 6.75 1.83
CA CYS A 22 -10.19 6.25 0.96
C CYS A 22 -11.45 5.92 1.78
N ARG A 23 -12.62 6.16 1.20
CA ARG A 23 -13.93 5.83 1.79
C ARG A 23 -14.79 5.09 0.78
N THR A 24 -15.37 3.96 1.19
CA THR A 24 -16.37 3.21 0.41
C THR A 24 -17.78 3.63 0.84
N ASP A 25 -18.65 3.93 -0.12
CA ASP A 25 -20.06 4.22 0.15
C ASP A 25 -20.94 2.95 0.19
N LYS A 26 -22.22 3.12 0.54
CA LYS A 26 -23.20 2.02 0.59
C LYS A 26 -23.45 1.35 -0.77
N LEU A 27 -23.08 1.99 -1.86
CA LEU A 27 -23.20 1.47 -3.22
C LEU A 27 -21.92 0.75 -3.69
N GLY A 28 -20.92 0.63 -2.82
CA GLY A 28 -19.66 -0.05 -3.09
C GLY A 28 -18.68 0.77 -3.94
N THR A 29 -18.87 2.09 -4.02
CA THR A 29 -17.90 2.99 -4.68
C THR A 29 -16.92 3.52 -3.66
N THR A 30 -15.63 3.26 -3.87
CA THR A 30 -14.53 3.80 -3.07
C THR A 30 -14.01 5.08 -3.70
N ARG A 31 -13.84 6.14 -2.91
CA ARG A 31 -13.25 7.42 -3.33
C ARG A 31 -12.05 7.73 -2.45
N CYS A 32 -10.94 8.14 -3.06
CA CYS A 32 -9.68 8.43 -2.39
C CYS A 32 -9.31 9.92 -2.48
N SER A 33 -8.46 10.39 -1.55
CA SER A 33 -8.03 11.81 -1.48
C SER A 33 -7.18 12.26 -2.67
N ASP A 34 -6.64 11.34 -3.46
CA ASP A 34 -5.92 11.60 -4.72
C ASP A 34 -6.84 11.68 -5.95
N ASN A 35 -8.16 11.81 -5.72
CA ASN A 35 -9.19 11.87 -6.74
C ASN A 35 -9.33 10.57 -7.57
N THR A 36 -8.78 9.44 -7.10
CA THR A 36 -9.11 8.12 -7.66
C THR A 36 -10.43 7.60 -7.12
N THR A 37 -11.19 6.93 -7.97
CA THR A 37 -12.42 6.23 -7.57
C THR A 37 -12.38 4.80 -8.06
N TYR A 38 -12.83 3.86 -7.24
CA TYR A 38 -12.89 2.44 -7.58
C TYR A 38 -14.31 1.91 -7.42
N ARG A 39 -14.73 1.01 -8.32
CA ARG A 39 -16.00 0.30 -8.21
C ARG A 39 -15.86 -1.14 -8.64
N THR A 40 -16.38 -2.06 -7.83
CA THR A 40 -16.43 -3.50 -8.14
C THR A 40 -17.82 -3.87 -8.63
N ASN A 41 -17.90 -4.56 -9.77
CA ASN A 41 -19.17 -5.04 -10.31
C ASN A 41 -19.55 -6.43 -9.75
N LYS A 42 -20.76 -6.90 -10.07
CA LYS A 42 -21.27 -8.22 -9.64
C LYS A 42 -20.42 -9.42 -10.10
N LEU A 43 -19.59 -9.23 -11.13
CA LEU A 43 -18.69 -10.26 -11.66
C LEU A 43 -17.29 -10.23 -11.00
N GLY A 44 -17.10 -9.36 -9.99
CA GLY A 44 -15.84 -9.22 -9.26
C GLY A 44 -14.76 -8.46 -10.01
N VAL A 45 -15.12 -7.68 -11.04
CA VAL A 45 -14.18 -6.77 -11.73
C VAL A 45 -14.22 -5.42 -11.05
N THR A 46 -13.06 -4.97 -10.58
CA THR A 46 -12.86 -3.61 -10.05
C THR A 46 -12.35 -2.71 -11.16
N ARG A 47 -12.90 -1.51 -11.30
CA ARG A 47 -12.48 -0.50 -12.27
C ARG A 47 -12.18 0.81 -11.55
N ASP A 48 -11.13 1.52 -11.98
CA ASP A 48 -10.88 2.90 -11.56
C ASP A 48 -11.39 3.95 -12.56
N ASN A 49 -11.41 5.22 -12.17
CA ASN A 49 -11.73 6.35 -13.07
C ASN A 49 -10.66 6.68 -14.11
N ARG A 50 -9.51 5.98 -14.11
CA ARG A 50 -8.43 6.14 -15.09
C ARG A 50 -8.48 5.06 -16.17
N GLY A 51 -9.47 4.17 -16.13
CA GLY A 51 -9.69 3.12 -17.12
C GLY A 51 -9.03 1.79 -16.78
N ASN A 52 -8.29 1.70 -15.68
CA ASN A 52 -7.69 0.46 -15.22
C ASN A 52 -8.75 -0.49 -14.67
N THR A 53 -8.54 -1.79 -14.88
CA THR A 53 -9.40 -2.83 -14.34
C THR A 53 -8.58 -3.92 -13.67
N TRP A 54 -9.12 -4.50 -12.61
CA TRP A 54 -8.53 -5.61 -11.89
C TRP A 54 -9.56 -6.71 -11.67
N ARG A 55 -9.14 -7.96 -11.85
CA ARG A 55 -9.97 -9.12 -11.54
C ARG A 55 -9.14 -10.22 -10.91
N THR A 56 -9.59 -10.70 -9.76
CA THR A 56 -9.05 -11.88 -9.09
C THR A 56 -9.83 -13.12 -9.51
N ASP A 57 -9.14 -14.16 -9.95
CA ASP A 57 -9.77 -15.45 -10.28
C ASP A 57 -9.92 -16.35 -9.04
N LYS A 58 -10.61 -17.49 -9.23
CA LYS A 58 -10.86 -18.48 -8.16
C LYS A 58 -9.58 -19.07 -7.58
N LEU A 59 -8.46 -18.98 -8.30
CA LEU A 59 -7.16 -19.48 -7.85
C LEU A 59 -6.37 -18.40 -7.10
N GLY A 60 -6.91 -17.19 -6.96
CA GLY A 60 -6.27 -16.07 -6.26
C GLY A 60 -5.28 -15.27 -7.13
N THR A 61 -5.32 -15.41 -8.46
CA THR A 61 -4.51 -14.58 -9.36
C THR A 61 -5.29 -13.32 -9.73
N THR A 62 -4.74 -12.16 -9.39
CA THR A 62 -5.26 -10.85 -9.81
C THR A 62 -4.60 -10.44 -11.12
N ARG A 63 -5.40 -10.12 -12.14
CA ARG A 63 -4.92 -9.55 -13.40
C ARG A 63 -5.39 -8.11 -13.52
N SER A 64 -4.48 -7.24 -13.94
CA SER A 64 -4.74 -5.84 -14.23
C SER A 64 -4.77 -5.61 -15.75
N SER A 65 -5.52 -4.62 -16.23
CA SER A 65 -5.60 -4.28 -17.66
C SER A 65 -4.30 -3.73 -18.23
N ASP A 66 -3.38 -3.24 -17.40
CA ASP A 66 -2.02 -2.85 -17.80
C ASP A 66 -1.09 -4.05 -18.04
N GLY A 67 -1.62 -5.28 -17.97
CA GLY A 67 -0.86 -6.52 -18.13
C GLY A 67 -0.15 -6.98 -16.87
N THR A 68 -0.21 -6.22 -15.77
CA THR A 68 0.38 -6.64 -14.49
C THR A 68 -0.47 -7.73 -13.84
N THR A 69 0.16 -8.78 -13.33
CA THR A 69 -0.55 -9.84 -12.59
C THR A 69 0.10 -10.08 -11.24
N TYR A 70 -0.71 -10.34 -10.21
CA TYR A 70 -0.24 -10.67 -8.87
C TYR A 70 -0.86 -11.99 -8.40
N ARG A 71 -0.10 -12.80 -7.68
CA ARG A 71 -0.59 -14.02 -7.03
C ARG A 71 0.04 -14.19 -5.65
N THR A 72 -0.78 -14.36 -4.63
CA THR A 72 -0.33 -14.69 -3.28
C THR A 72 -0.44 -16.19 -3.06
N ASN A 73 0.65 -16.82 -2.64
CA ASN A 73 0.64 -18.25 -2.31
C ASN A 73 0.17 -18.51 -0.88
N LYS A 74 -0.07 -19.78 -0.57
CA LYS A 74 -0.49 -20.26 0.77
C LYS A 74 0.51 -19.96 1.91
N LEU A 75 1.74 -19.59 1.58
CA LEU A 75 2.75 -19.15 2.55
C LEU A 75 2.77 -17.63 2.74
N GLY A 76 1.87 -16.88 2.09
CA GLY A 76 1.77 -15.42 2.18
C GLY A 76 2.80 -14.66 1.36
N VAL A 77 3.44 -15.28 0.36
CA VAL A 77 4.33 -14.60 -0.59
C VAL A 77 3.52 -14.17 -1.81
N THR A 78 3.53 -12.88 -2.12
CA THR A 78 2.94 -12.31 -3.33
C THR A 78 4.01 -12.21 -4.41
N ARG A 79 3.72 -12.65 -5.63
CA ARG A 79 4.60 -12.53 -6.80
C ARG A 79 3.89 -11.75 -7.91
N ASP A 80 4.64 -10.90 -8.63
CA ASP A 80 4.17 -10.30 -9.89
C ASP A 80 4.68 -11.05 -11.14
N ASN A 81 4.17 -10.71 -12.32
CA ASN A 81 4.66 -11.24 -13.60
C ASN A 81 6.00 -10.63 -14.07
N ARG A 82 6.60 -9.74 -13.29
CA ARG A 82 7.92 -9.13 -13.57
C ARG A 82 9.04 -9.80 -12.76
N GLY A 83 8.71 -10.85 -12.01
CA GLY A 83 9.67 -11.62 -11.20
C GLY A 83 9.84 -11.10 -9.77
N ASN A 84 9.16 -10.02 -9.41
CA ASN A 84 9.23 -9.46 -8.06
C ASN A 84 8.41 -10.30 -7.08
N THR A 85 8.87 -10.34 -5.83
CA THR A 85 8.17 -11.01 -4.74
C THR A 85 8.11 -10.11 -3.53
N TRP A 86 7.01 -10.18 -2.78
CA TRP A 86 6.81 -9.45 -1.54
C TRP A 86 6.30 -10.39 -0.44
N ARG A 87 6.77 -10.17 0.77
CA ARG A 87 6.31 -10.88 1.97
C ARG A 87 6.17 -9.91 3.13
N THR A 88 5.03 -9.96 3.81
CA THR A 88 4.77 -9.19 5.03
C THR A 88 5.03 -10.06 6.26
N ASP A 89 5.82 -9.55 7.21
CA ASP A 89 6.06 -10.21 8.48
C ASP A 89 4.95 -9.93 9.51
N LYS A 90 4.99 -10.66 10.64
CA LYS A 90 4.01 -10.51 11.74
C LYS A 90 4.02 -9.11 12.38
N LEU A 91 5.08 -8.33 12.17
CA LEU A 91 5.23 -6.98 12.69
C LEU A 91 4.74 -5.92 11.69
N GLY A 92 4.17 -6.32 10.56
CA GLY A 92 3.62 -5.43 9.54
C GLY A 92 4.66 -4.84 8.58
N THR A 93 5.86 -5.44 8.48
CA THR A 93 6.87 -5.02 7.50
C THR A 93 6.81 -5.89 6.25
N THR A 94 6.57 -5.27 5.10
CA THR A 94 6.62 -5.88 3.78
C THR A 94 7.98 -5.65 3.14
N ARG A 95 8.66 -6.72 2.73
CA ARG A 95 9.93 -6.65 1.97
C ARG A 95 9.73 -7.17 0.55
N GLY A 96 10.13 -6.36 -0.43
CA GLY A 96 10.14 -6.69 -1.85
C GLY A 96 11.52 -7.12 -2.33
N SER A 97 11.58 -8.09 -3.24
CA SER A 97 12.84 -8.47 -3.91
C SER A 97 13.40 -7.38 -4.82
N ASN A 98 12.60 -6.35 -5.12
CA ASN A 98 12.99 -5.15 -5.85
C ASN A 98 13.61 -4.05 -4.96
N GLY A 99 13.95 -4.38 -3.70
CA GLY A 99 14.52 -3.44 -2.73
C GLY A 99 13.50 -2.60 -1.97
N ILE A 100 12.25 -2.51 -2.46
CA ILE A 100 11.21 -1.75 -1.77
C ILE A 100 10.89 -2.40 -0.42
N THR A 101 10.92 -1.61 0.64
CA THR A 101 10.47 -2.05 1.97
C THR A 101 9.39 -1.11 2.46
N CYS A 102 8.28 -1.66 2.95
CA CYS A 102 7.19 -0.89 3.52
C CYS A 102 6.88 -1.37 4.94
N ARG A 103 6.52 -0.46 5.85
CA ARG A 103 6.08 -0.78 7.21
C ARG A 103 4.80 -0.05 7.55
N THR A 104 3.80 -0.79 8.02
CA THR A 104 2.56 -0.24 8.55
C THR A 104 2.60 -0.27 10.07
N ASN A 105 2.41 0.89 10.72
CA ASN A 105 2.39 0.99 12.17
C ASN A 105 1.02 0.58 12.76
N LYS A 106 0.92 0.50 14.09
CA LYS A 106 -0.33 0.13 14.81
C LYS A 106 -1.49 1.11 14.56
N LEU A 107 -1.20 2.32 14.10
CA LEU A 107 -2.19 3.36 13.77
C LEU A 107 -2.60 3.31 12.29
N GLY A 108 -2.13 2.33 11.51
CA GLY A 108 -2.45 2.17 10.10
C GLY A 108 -1.63 3.05 9.15
N THR A 109 -0.62 3.79 9.63
CA THR A 109 0.26 4.58 8.76
C THR A 109 1.30 3.69 8.09
N THR A 110 1.32 3.67 6.76
CA THR A 110 2.33 2.96 5.96
C THR A 110 3.42 3.91 5.48
N ARG A 111 4.68 3.50 5.61
CA ARG A 111 5.87 4.17 5.04
C ARG A 111 6.64 3.19 4.18
N CYS A 112 7.15 3.64 3.03
CA CYS A 112 7.95 2.83 2.12
C CYS A 112 9.27 3.54 1.79
N ASN A 113 10.30 2.74 1.52
CA ASN A 113 11.63 3.15 1.08
C ASN A 113 12.07 2.30 -0.11
#